data_AF-A0A9D8PDK5-F1
#
_entry.id   AF-A0A9D8PDK5-F1
#
_cell.length_a   1.000
_cell.length_b   1.000
_cell.length_c   1.000
_cell.angle_alpha   90.00
_cell.angle_beta   90.00
_cell.angle_gamma   90.00
#
_symmetry.space_group_name_H-M   'P 1'
#
loop_
_entity.id
_entity.type
_entity.pdbx_description
1 polymer ?
#
loop_
_entity_poly.entity_id
_entity_poly.type
_entity_poly.pdbx_seq_one_letter_code
_entity_poly.pdbx_strand_id
1 'polypeptide(L)'
;MTDKSFDKEVLGRMMKLQRAFDNLKGRVKRIEEKHDIAGFQQQLNGLDKRLRLVEKSLLDTRQRLAVESISRECDEILIVLDLTADPEDPRKANASKKVVTTAASARERAKSSNTPESVAKEVSSLWKKELKN
;
A
#
# COMPACT_ATOMS: atom_id res chain seq x y z
N MET A 1 3.75 -50.35 54.76
CA MET A 1 4.83 -49.37 55.00
C MET A 1 5.21 -48.78 53.65
N THR A 2 5.09 -47.46 53.48
CA THR A 2 5.62 -46.77 52.29
C THR A 2 7.13 -46.66 52.41
N ASP A 3 7.83 -47.02 51.33
CA ASP A 3 9.29 -47.05 51.31
C ASP A 3 9.83 -45.61 51.25
N LYS A 4 10.12 -45.05 52.43
CA LYS A 4 10.70 -43.70 52.59
C LYS A 4 12.06 -43.54 51.89
N SER A 5 12.69 -44.62 51.45
CA SER A 5 13.94 -44.57 50.67
C SER A 5 13.71 -44.16 49.22
N PHE A 6 12.61 -44.60 48.61
CA PHE A 6 12.22 -44.26 47.24
C PHE A 6 11.88 -42.78 47.10
N ASP A 7 11.10 -42.22 48.03
CA ASP A 7 10.70 -40.81 48.02
C ASP A 7 11.90 -39.86 48.07
N LYS A 8 12.95 -40.22 48.84
CA LYS A 8 14.19 -39.44 48.91
C LYS A 8 14.98 -39.49 47.60
N GLU A 9 14.98 -40.62 46.91
CA GLU A 9 15.67 -40.77 45.63
C GLU A 9 14.97 -39.96 44.52
N VAL A 10 13.64 -40.01 44.49
CA VAL A 10 12.81 -39.20 43.57
C VAL A 10 13.02 -37.70 43.83
N LEU A 11 12.98 -37.26 45.09
CA LEU A 11 13.29 -35.86 45.47
C LEU A 11 14.71 -35.46 45.08
N GLY A 12 15.68 -36.36 45.27
CA GLY A 12 17.07 -36.13 44.86
C GLY A 12 17.22 -35.95 43.35
N ARG A 13 16.49 -36.72 42.54
CA ARG A 13 16.46 -36.58 41.07
C ARG A 13 15.74 -35.29 40.65
N MET A 14 14.61 -34.94 41.27
CA MET A 14 13.91 -33.68 41.03
C MET A 14 14.79 -32.46 41.33
N MET A 15 15.50 -32.47 42.46
CA MET A 15 16.42 -31.38 42.83
C MET A 15 17.55 -31.18 41.80
N LYS A 16 18.07 -32.25 41.21
CA LYS A 16 19.09 -32.17 40.14
C LYS A 16 18.52 -31.58 38.86
N LEU A 17 17.30 -31.98 38.49
CA LEU A 17 16.60 -31.46 37.33
C LEU A 17 16.31 -29.96 37.46
N GLN A 18 15.87 -29.53 38.65
CA GLN A 18 15.61 -28.12 38.96
C GLN A 18 16.87 -27.27 38.75
N ARG A 19 18.02 -27.70 39.29
CA ARG A 19 19.30 -26.99 39.12
C ARG A 19 19.76 -26.92 37.66
N ALA A 20 19.54 -27.99 36.90
CA ALA A 20 19.86 -28.01 35.47
C ALA A 20 19.00 -27.00 34.71
N PHE A 21 17.71 -26.91 35.05
CA PHE A 21 16.79 -25.94 34.48
C PHE A 21 17.16 -24.49 34.81
N ASP A 22 17.50 -24.22 36.07
CA ASP A 22 17.93 -22.87 36.51
C ASP A 22 19.21 -22.43 35.81
N ASN A 23 20.18 -23.34 35.64
CA ASN A 23 21.40 -23.09 34.88
C ASN A 23 21.12 -22.80 33.41
N LEU A 24 20.20 -23.56 32.79
CA LEU A 24 19.80 -23.33 31.40
C LEU A 24 19.13 -21.96 31.27
N LYS A 25 18.18 -21.62 32.14
CA LYS A 25 17.49 -20.33 32.17
C LYS A 25 18.47 -19.17 32.34
N GLY A 26 19.45 -19.30 33.23
CA GLY A 26 20.52 -18.30 33.39
C GLY A 26 21.39 -18.13 32.16
N ARG A 27 21.69 -19.22 31.43
CA ARG A 27 22.42 -19.14 30.15
C ARG A 27 21.61 -18.44 29.06
N VAL A 28 20.31 -18.75 28.95
CA VAL A 28 19.42 -18.09 27.98
C VAL A 28 19.35 -16.59 28.27
N LYS A 29 19.12 -16.19 29.52
CA LYS A 29 19.06 -14.77 29.90
C LYS A 29 20.36 -14.01 29.55
N ARG A 30 21.53 -14.61 29.82
CA ARG A 30 22.82 -14.01 29.43
C ARG A 30 23.01 -13.89 27.92
N ILE A 31 22.46 -14.83 27.15
CA ILE A 31 22.49 -14.75 25.68
C ILE A 31 21.58 -13.62 25.21
N GLU A 32 20.36 -13.52 25.74
CA GLU A 32 19.42 -12.43 25.42
C GLU A 32 20.00 -11.05 25.72
N GLU A 33 20.64 -10.88 26.90
CA GLU A 33 21.31 -9.64 27.31
C GLU A 33 22.55 -9.35 26.45
N LYS A 34 23.39 -10.35 26.17
CA LYS A 34 24.62 -10.18 25.37
C LYS A 34 24.31 -9.79 23.92
N HIS A 35 23.18 -10.25 23.38
CA HIS A 35 22.81 -10.03 21.99
C HIS A 35 21.76 -8.91 21.80
N ASP A 36 21.43 -8.13 22.84
CA ASP A 36 20.43 -7.05 22.82
C ASP A 36 19.21 -7.35 21.93
N ILE A 37 18.65 -8.56 22.12
CA ILE A 37 17.58 -9.08 21.26
C ILE A 37 16.36 -8.14 21.31
N ALA A 38 16.08 -7.56 22.49
CA ALA A 38 15.02 -6.58 22.69
C ALA A 38 15.26 -5.28 21.92
N GLY A 39 16.50 -4.76 21.92
CA GLY A 39 16.88 -3.58 21.14
C GLY A 39 16.71 -3.81 19.64
N PHE A 40 17.15 -4.97 19.12
CA PHE A 40 16.94 -5.32 17.71
C PHE A 40 15.45 -5.42 17.34
N GLN A 41 14.62 -6.00 18.21
CA GLN A 41 13.17 -6.08 17.98
C GLN A 41 12.52 -4.70 17.94
N GLN A 42 12.93 -3.77 18.80
CA GLN A 42 12.46 -2.38 18.76
C GLN A 42 12.89 -1.66 17.47
N GLN A 43 14.14 -1.86 17.03
CA GLN A 43 14.65 -1.27 15.79
C GLN A 43 13.89 -1.82 14.57
N LEU A 44 13.65 -3.13 14.50
CA LEU A 44 12.83 -3.76 13.45
C LEU A 44 11.42 -3.18 13.43
N ASN A 45 10.75 -3.08 14.58
CA ASN A 45 9.43 -2.46 14.67
C ASN A 45 9.44 -0.98 14.23
N GLY A 46 10.51 -0.25 14.51
CA GLY A 46 10.71 1.11 14.05
C GLY A 46 10.89 1.22 12.54
N LEU A 47 11.66 0.31 11.94
CA LEU A 47 11.85 0.22 10.49
C LEU A 47 10.54 -0.16 9.78
N ASP A 48 9.79 -1.11 10.31
CA ASP A 48 8.47 -1.49 9.76
C ASP A 48 7.50 -0.30 9.73
N LYS A 49 7.44 0.49 10.80
CA LYS A 49 6.61 1.71 10.83
C LYS A 49 7.04 2.71 9.76
N ARG A 50 8.35 2.91 9.59
CA ARG A 50 8.90 3.81 8.56
C ARG A 50 8.60 3.30 7.16
N LEU A 51 8.73 1.98 6.93
CA LEU A 51 8.42 1.34 5.66
C LEU A 51 6.95 1.59 5.27
N ARG A 52 6.02 1.35 6.19
CA ARG A 52 4.58 1.61 5.95
C ARG A 52 4.27 3.08 5.63
N LEU A 53 4.99 4.01 6.26
CA LEU A 53 4.84 5.44 5.95
C LEU A 53 5.36 5.78 4.55
N VAL A 54 6.50 5.20 4.15
CA VAL A 54 7.06 5.37 2.80
C VAL A 54 6.13 4.75 1.75
N GLU A 55 5.62 3.54 1.98
CA GLU A 55 4.64 2.88 1.10
C GLU A 55 3.40 3.74 0.91
N LYS A 56 2.83 4.28 1.99
CA LYS A 56 1.69 5.19 1.92
C LYS A 56 2.02 6.44 1.12
N SER A 57 3.15 7.11 1.41
CA SER A 57 3.57 8.31 0.68
C SER A 57 3.77 8.04 -0.82
N LEU A 58 4.28 6.86 -1.18
CA LEU A 58 4.48 6.46 -2.57
C LEU A 58 3.14 6.23 -3.29
N LEU A 59 2.19 5.56 -2.63
CA LEU A 59 0.84 5.37 -3.15
C LEU A 59 0.12 6.71 -3.36
N ASP A 60 0.18 7.61 -2.39
CA ASP A 60 -0.41 8.94 -2.47
C ASP A 60 0.21 9.76 -3.62
N THR A 61 1.54 9.71 -3.77
CA THR A 61 2.26 10.38 -4.86
C THR A 61 1.87 9.81 -6.23
N ARG A 62 1.78 8.48 -6.34
CA ARG A 62 1.36 7.79 -7.57
C ARG A 62 -0.08 8.17 -7.96
N GLN A 63 -1.00 8.21 -7.00
CA GLN A 63 -2.37 8.66 -7.24
C GLN A 63 -2.41 10.11 -7.72
N ARG A 64 -1.64 11.00 -7.07
CA ARG A 64 -1.53 12.40 -7.48
C ARG A 64 -1.03 12.54 -8.93
N LEU A 65 0.05 11.85 -9.28
CA LEU A 65 0.62 11.89 -10.64
C LEU A 65 -0.38 11.37 -11.68
N ALA A 66 -1.14 10.31 -11.37
CA ALA A 66 -2.18 9.80 -12.26
C ALA A 66 -3.29 10.84 -12.50
N VAL A 67 -3.76 11.52 -11.45
CA VAL A 67 -4.76 12.60 -11.56
C VAL A 67 -4.22 13.79 -12.36
N GLU A 68 -2.95 14.16 -12.17
CA GLU A 68 -2.29 15.22 -12.94
C GLU A 68 -2.18 14.84 -14.43
N SER A 69 -1.80 13.60 -14.76
CA SER A 69 -1.75 13.10 -16.14
C SER A 69 -3.11 13.19 -16.83
N ILE A 70 -4.16 12.68 -16.18
CA ILE A 70 -5.54 12.71 -16.71
C ILE A 70 -6.00 14.16 -16.90
N SER A 71 -5.68 15.04 -15.95
CA SER A 71 -6.06 16.45 -16.05
C SER A 71 -5.39 17.12 -17.25
N ARG A 72 -4.11 16.86 -17.50
CA ARG A 72 -3.38 17.38 -18.66
C ARG A 72 -3.95 16.87 -19.97
N GLU A 73 -4.22 15.56 -20.06
CA GLU A 73 -4.86 14.96 -21.24
C GLU A 73 -6.23 15.58 -21.51
N CYS A 74 -7.02 15.85 -20.47
CA CYS A 74 -8.30 16.54 -20.62
C CYS A 74 -8.11 17.98 -21.12
N ASP A 75 -7.15 18.72 -20.55
CA ASP A 75 -6.88 20.12 -20.96
C ASP A 75 -6.41 20.19 -22.43
N GLU A 76 -5.58 19.26 -22.89
CA GLU A 76 -5.16 19.15 -24.30
C GLU A 76 -6.34 18.88 -25.25
N ILE A 77 -7.25 17.98 -24.87
CA ILE A 77 -8.46 17.68 -25.64
C ILE A 77 -9.34 18.91 -25.79
N LEU A 78 -9.55 19.66 -24.70
CA LEU A 78 -10.36 20.88 -24.72
C LEU A 78 -9.78 21.92 -25.68
N ILE A 79 -8.45 22.11 -25.65
CA ILE A 79 -7.76 23.04 -26.57
C ILE A 79 -7.92 22.59 -28.03
N VAL A 80 -7.74 21.31 -28.34
CA VAL A 80 -7.90 20.80 -29.72
C VAL A 80 -9.33 20.99 -30.21
N LEU A 81 -10.33 20.75 -29.36
CA LEU A 81 -11.73 20.97 -29.71
C LEU A 81 -12.06 22.45 -29.91
N ASP A 82 -11.55 23.35 -29.06
CA ASP A 82 -11.75 24.79 -29.24
C ASP A 82 -11.14 25.29 -30.55
N LEU A 83 -10.01 24.72 -30.99
CA LEU A 83 -9.35 25.05 -32.25
C LEU A 83 -10.02 24.43 -33.49
N THR A 84 -10.78 23.35 -33.32
CA THR A 84 -11.42 22.60 -34.43
C THR A 84 -12.94 22.74 -34.46
N ALA A 85 -13.50 23.46 -33.49
CA ALA A 85 -14.92 23.79 -33.43
C ALA A 85 -15.30 24.66 -34.63
N ASP A 86 -16.04 24.04 -35.55
CA ASP A 86 -16.70 24.74 -36.64
C ASP A 86 -18.17 24.94 -36.22
N PRO A 87 -18.58 26.17 -35.85
CA PRO A 87 -19.94 26.43 -35.40
C PRO A 87 -20.98 26.27 -36.52
N GLU A 88 -20.55 26.23 -37.79
CA GLU A 88 -21.45 26.01 -38.93
C GLU A 88 -21.68 24.53 -39.25
N ASP A 89 -20.88 23.62 -38.68
CA ASP A 89 -21.06 22.17 -38.79
C ASP A 89 -21.67 21.59 -37.49
N PRO A 90 -23.01 21.36 -37.45
CA PRO A 90 -23.69 20.85 -36.26
C PRO A 90 -23.25 19.43 -35.87
N ARG A 91 -22.61 18.66 -36.76
CA ARG A 91 -22.05 17.34 -36.39
C ARG A 91 -20.77 17.51 -35.58
N LYS A 92 -19.86 18.38 -36.00
CA LYS A 92 -18.63 18.70 -35.27
C LYS A 92 -18.90 19.38 -33.94
N ALA A 93 -19.88 20.29 -33.88
CA ALA A 93 -20.30 20.94 -32.65
C ALA A 93 -20.83 19.93 -31.60
N ASN A 94 -21.64 18.96 -32.03
CA ASN A 94 -22.18 17.93 -31.14
C ASN A 94 -21.14 16.92 -30.67
N ALA A 95 -20.22 16.49 -31.55
CA ALA A 95 -19.09 15.64 -31.19
C ALA A 95 -18.20 16.33 -30.14
N SER A 96 -17.88 17.61 -30.37
CA SER A 96 -17.10 18.43 -29.44
C SER A 96 -17.76 18.51 -28.06
N LYS A 97 -19.08 18.78 -27.99
CA LYS A 97 -19.82 18.83 -26.71
C LYS A 97 -19.81 17.51 -25.95
N LYS A 98 -19.95 16.37 -26.65
CA LYS A 98 -19.91 15.03 -26.03
C LYS A 98 -18.53 14.72 -25.47
N VAL A 99 -17.48 15.11 -26.18
CA VAL A 99 -16.10 14.92 -25.71
C VAL A 99 -15.81 15.81 -24.50
N VAL A 100 -16.17 17.10 -24.56
CA VAL A 100 -15.98 18.05 -23.44
C VAL A 100 -16.66 17.56 -22.17
N THR A 101 -17.91 17.12 -22.27
CA THR A 101 -18.67 16.58 -21.13
C THR A 101 -18.07 15.29 -20.59
N THR A 102 -17.56 14.42 -21.47
CA THR A 102 -16.91 13.16 -21.08
C THR A 102 -15.56 13.40 -20.40
N ALA A 103 -14.73 14.32 -20.92
CA ALA A 103 -13.45 14.71 -20.34
C ALA A 103 -13.62 15.39 -18.98
N ALA A 104 -14.57 16.31 -18.87
CA ALA A 104 -14.91 16.96 -17.59
C ALA A 104 -15.39 15.93 -16.54
N SER A 105 -16.28 15.01 -16.94
CA SER A 105 -16.75 13.93 -16.07
C SER A 105 -15.63 13.00 -15.63
N ALA A 106 -14.71 12.64 -16.54
CA ALA A 106 -13.56 11.82 -16.24
C ALA A 106 -12.58 12.48 -15.25
N ARG A 107 -12.35 13.78 -15.39
CA ARG A 107 -11.51 14.57 -14.48
C ARG A 107 -12.07 14.56 -13.05
N GLU A 108 -13.37 14.77 -12.90
CA GLU A 108 -14.02 14.74 -11.58
C GLU A 108 -13.99 13.32 -10.98
N ARG A 109 -14.27 12.29 -11.77
CA ARG A 109 -14.14 10.88 -11.32
C ARG A 109 -12.72 10.53 -10.90
N ALA A 110 -11.70 11.03 -11.60
CA ALA A 110 -10.30 10.78 -11.27
C ALA A 110 -9.90 11.43 -9.93
N LYS A 111 -10.38 12.65 -9.64
CA LYS A 111 -10.12 13.33 -8.36
C LYS A 111 -10.74 12.61 -7.15
N SER A 112 -11.87 11.95 -7.33
CA SER A 112 -12.60 11.25 -6.26
C SER A 112 -12.32 9.73 -6.20
N SER A 113 -11.49 9.19 -7.09
CA SER A 113 -11.27 7.75 -7.23
C SER A 113 -10.00 7.30 -6.52
N ASN A 114 -10.09 6.18 -5.80
CA ASN A 114 -8.92 5.49 -5.24
C ASN A 114 -8.12 4.70 -6.31
N THR A 115 -8.65 4.60 -7.53
CA THR A 115 -8.04 3.92 -8.68
C THR A 115 -8.08 4.80 -9.94
N PRO A 116 -7.40 5.96 -9.94
CA PRO A 116 -7.40 6.90 -11.09
C PRO A 116 -6.87 6.26 -12.39
N GLU A 117 -6.04 5.23 -12.29
CA GLU A 117 -5.51 4.46 -13.43
C GLU A 117 -6.58 3.71 -14.23
N SER A 118 -7.65 3.22 -13.58
CA SER A 118 -8.75 2.59 -14.31
C SER A 118 -9.55 3.63 -15.09
N VAL A 119 -9.74 4.81 -14.48
CA VAL A 119 -10.41 5.95 -15.12
C VAL A 119 -9.60 6.41 -16.34
N ALA A 120 -8.27 6.49 -16.26
CA ALA A 120 -7.41 6.81 -17.40
C ALA A 120 -7.57 5.81 -18.56
N LYS A 121 -7.64 4.51 -18.27
CA LYS A 121 -7.84 3.46 -19.30
C LYS A 121 -9.21 3.55 -19.97
N GLU A 122 -10.26 3.85 -19.21
CA GLU A 122 -11.61 4.07 -19.73
C GLU A 122 -11.64 5.27 -20.68
N VAL A 123 -11.05 6.40 -20.27
CA VAL A 123 -10.98 7.63 -21.07
C VAL A 123 -10.20 7.42 -22.36
N SER A 124 -9.01 6.83 -22.27
CA SER A 124 -8.17 6.52 -23.43
C SER A 124 -8.90 5.60 -24.43
N SER A 125 -9.67 4.63 -23.94
CA SER A 125 -10.44 3.71 -24.78
C SER A 125 -11.62 4.39 -25.47
N LEU A 126 -12.33 5.28 -24.76
CA LEU A 126 -13.37 6.14 -25.32
C LEU A 126 -12.80 7.03 -26.41
N TRP A 127 -11.64 7.63 -26.18
CA TRP A 127 -10.97 8.50 -27.12
C TRP A 127 -10.54 7.79 -28.41
N LYS A 128 -9.92 6.61 -28.28
CA LYS A 128 -9.56 5.78 -29.44
C LYS A 128 -10.77 5.37 -30.27
N LYS A 129 -11.96 5.32 -29.67
CA LYS A 129 -13.21 5.04 -30.39
C LYS A 129 -13.75 6.28 -31.10
N GLU A 130 -13.73 7.44 -30.45
CA GLU A 130 -14.17 8.70 -31.06
C GLU A 130 -13.22 9.19 -32.17
N LEU A 131 -11.90 9.04 -32.03
CA LEU A 131 -10.94 9.40 -33.10
C LEU A 131 -11.03 8.54 -34.37
N LYS A 132 -11.64 7.35 -34.28
CA LYS A 132 -11.82 6.44 -35.42
C LYS A 132 -13.14 6.66 -36.17
N ASN A 133 -14.08 7.40 -35.58
CA ASN A 133 -15.37 7.77 -36.16
C ASN A 133 -15.28 9.15 -36.82
#